data_AF-A0A0B4KFM7-F1
#
_entry.id   AF-A0A0B4KFM7-F1
#
_cell.length_a   1.000
_cell.length_b   1.000
_cell.length_c   1.000
_cell.angle_alpha   90.00
_cell.angle_beta   90.00
_cell.angle_gamma   90.00
#
_symmetry.space_group_name_H-M   'P 1'
#
loop_
_entity.id
_entity.type
_entity.pdbx_description
1 polymer ?
#
loop_
_entity_poly.entity_id
_entity_poly.type
_entity_poly.pdbx_seq_one_letter_code
_entity_poly.pdbx_strand_id
1 'polypeptide(L)'
;MTGLTNRTVVIDGRGHLLGRLASVVAKYLLQGGKVAVVRCEELNLSGHFYRNKIKFLAYLRKRCNVNPARGPFHFRAPSRIFYKAVRGKQFKLFGKLIHAT
;
A
#
# COMPACT_ATOMS: atom_id res chain seq x y z
N MET A 1 -8.79 19.73 -13.04
CA MET A 1 -8.78 18.79 -11.90
C MET A 1 -10.19 18.23 -11.73
N THR A 2 -10.50 17.09 -12.32
CA THR A 2 -11.88 16.57 -12.43
C THR A 2 -11.97 15.18 -11.84
N GLY A 3 -12.37 15.11 -10.57
CA GLY A 3 -12.88 13.92 -9.90
C GLY A 3 -14.17 14.31 -9.17
N LEU A 4 -15.11 13.37 -9.00
CA LEU A 4 -16.49 13.61 -8.53
C LEU A 4 -16.63 14.42 -7.23
N THR A 5 -15.58 14.50 -6.41
CA THR A 5 -15.52 15.41 -5.25
C THR A 5 -14.11 15.97 -5.17
N ASN A 6 -13.97 17.30 -5.14
CA ASN A 6 -12.66 17.98 -5.09
C ASN A 6 -12.02 17.92 -3.68
N ARG A 7 -12.57 17.10 -2.78
CA ARG A 7 -12.24 17.03 -1.37
C ARG A 7 -11.39 15.80 -1.10
N THR A 8 -10.32 15.97 -0.33
CA THR A 8 -9.48 14.86 0.11
C THR A 8 -10.23 14.02 1.14
N VAL A 9 -10.40 12.73 0.88
CA VAL A 9 -10.98 11.80 1.84
C VAL A 9 -9.88 11.37 2.81
N VAL A 10 -10.08 11.65 4.10
CA VAL A 10 -9.20 11.19 5.17
C VAL A 10 -9.78 9.91 5.74
N ILE A 11 -9.03 8.82 5.67
CA ILE A 11 -9.43 7.52 6.21
C ILE A 11 -8.55 7.18 7.39
N ASP A 12 -9.21 6.81 8.49
CA ASP A 12 -8.57 6.30 9.67
C ASP A 12 -8.24 4.80 9.53
N GLY A 13 -6.97 4.43 9.68
CA GLY A 13 -6.47 3.07 9.55
C GLY A 13 -6.79 2.15 10.74
N ARG A 14 -7.24 2.69 11.87
CA ARG A 14 -7.52 1.91 13.08
C ARG A 14 -8.54 0.80 12.84
N GLY A 15 -8.23 -0.42 13.26
CA GLY A 15 -9.17 -1.54 13.22
C GLY A 15 -9.42 -2.12 11.82
N HIS A 16 -8.88 -1.50 10.76
CA HIS A 16 -9.08 -1.94 9.39
C HIS A 16 -8.15 -3.07 9.00
N LEU A 17 -8.65 -4.01 8.19
CA LEU A 17 -7.81 -5.06 7.60
C LEU A 17 -7.03 -4.50 6.40
N LEU A 18 -5.70 -4.55 6.48
CA LEU A 18 -4.77 -3.95 5.51
C LEU A 18 -5.13 -4.26 4.05
N GLY A 19 -5.40 -5.54 3.74
CA GLY A 19 -5.71 -5.96 2.37
C GLY A 19 -7.10 -5.50 1.88
N ARG A 20 -8.08 -5.39 2.78
CA ARG A 20 -9.44 -4.97 2.43
C ARG A 20 -9.48 -3.47 2.18
N LEU A 21 -8.89 -2.69 3.09
CA LEU A 21 -8.79 -1.25 2.95
C LEU A 21 -8.01 -0.87 1.69
N ALA A 22 -6.88 -1.54 1.43
CA ALA A 22 -6.08 -1.27 0.24
C ALA A 22 -6.87 -1.46 -1.07
N SER A 23 -7.77 -2.44 -1.15
CA SER A 23 -8.57 -2.70 -2.35
C SER A 23 -9.58 -1.59 -2.64
N VAL A 24 -10.25 -1.09 -1.59
CA VAL A 24 -11.23 0.00 -1.69
C VAL A 24 -10.54 1.30 -2.03
N VAL A 25 -9.45 1.62 -1.31
CA VAL A 25 -8.63 2.81 -1.57
C VAL A 25 -8.11 2.82 -3.01
N ALA A 26 -7.64 1.68 -3.50
CA ALA A 26 -7.12 1.60 -4.86
C ALA A 26 -8.22 1.88 -5.91
N LYS A 27 -9.44 1.36 -5.71
CA LYS A 27 -10.58 1.66 -6.60
C LYS A 27 -10.95 3.15 -6.57
N TYR A 28 -10.95 3.75 -5.39
CA TYR A 28 -11.23 5.17 -5.21
C TYR A 28 -10.19 6.06 -5.90
N LEU A 29 -8.91 5.69 -5.83
CA LEU A 29 -7.83 6.37 -6.56
C LEU A 29 -8.01 6.27 -8.09
N LEU A 30 -8.47 5.12 -8.62
CA LEU A 30 -8.76 4.99 -10.06
C LEU A 30 -9.96 5.82 -10.52
N GLN A 31 -10.92 6.08 -9.63
CA GLN A 31 -12.04 6.98 -9.91
C GLN A 31 -11.62 8.46 -9.90
N GLY A 32 -10.33 8.76 -9.71
CA GLY A 32 -9.80 10.12 -9.67
C GLY A 32 -9.98 10.81 -8.33
N GLY A 33 -10.35 10.06 -7.28
CA GLY A 33 -10.47 10.59 -5.92
C GLY A 33 -9.11 10.74 -5.22
N LYS A 34 -8.99 11.74 -4.35
CA LYS A 34 -7.80 11.96 -3.51
C LYS A 34 -8.02 11.37 -2.12
N VAL A 35 -7.11 10.52 -1.64
CA VAL A 35 -7.23 9.84 -0.34
C VAL A 35 -5.97 10.01 0.49
N ALA A 36 -6.13 10.33 1.77
CA ALA A 36 -5.09 10.28 2.79
C ALA A 36 -5.45 9.24 3.85
N VAL A 37 -4.58 8.24 4.07
CA VAL A 37 -4.78 7.25 5.13
C VAL A 37 -3.89 7.61 6.31
N VAL A 38 -4.49 7.81 7.47
CA VAL A 38 -3.80 8.15 8.73
C VAL A 38 -3.74 6.94 9.66
N ARG A 39 -2.79 6.94 10.60
CA ARG A 39 -2.58 5.87 11.60
C ARG A 39 -2.43 4.48 11.00
N CYS A 40 -1.46 4.34 10.09
CA CYS A 40 -1.18 3.07 9.41
C CYS A 40 -0.59 2.00 10.35
N GLU A 41 -0.08 2.39 11.51
CA GLU A 41 0.43 1.54 12.58
C GLU A 41 -0.66 0.75 13.30
N GLU A 42 -1.91 1.24 13.30
CA GLU A 42 -3.07 0.57 13.91
C GLU A 42 -3.85 -0.31 12.91
N LEU A 43 -3.27 -0.57 11.74
CA LEU A 43 -3.83 -1.47 10.74
C LEU A 43 -3.66 -2.92 11.15
N ASN A 44 -4.75 -3.68 10.99
CA ASN A 44 -4.78 -5.10 11.33
C ASN A 44 -4.41 -5.96 10.11
N LEU A 45 -3.61 -6.98 10.33
CA LEU A 45 -3.48 -8.12 9.43
C LEU A 45 -4.17 -9.32 10.07
N SER A 46 -5.02 -9.99 9.29
CA SER A 46 -5.63 -11.23 9.76
C SER A 46 -4.58 -12.32 9.99
N GLY A 47 -4.89 -13.21 10.92
CA GLY A 47 -4.00 -14.31 11.32
C GLY A 47 -3.02 -13.94 12.43
N HIS A 48 -2.45 -14.98 13.04
CA HIS A 48 -1.57 -14.83 14.19
C HIS A 48 -0.26 -14.11 13.85
N PHE A 49 0.25 -13.31 14.79
CA PHE A 49 1.44 -12.48 14.63
C PHE A 49 2.65 -13.25 14.10
N TYR A 50 2.90 -14.46 14.61
CA TYR A 50 4.02 -15.30 14.20
C TYR A 50 3.99 -15.67 12.70
N ARG A 51 2.81 -16.02 12.17
CA ARG A 51 2.65 -16.36 10.75
C ARG A 51 2.88 -15.15 9.86
N ASN A 52 2.39 -13.99 10.28
CA ASN A 52 2.60 -12.73 9.56
C ASN A 52 4.07 -12.31 9.58
N LYS A 53 4.78 -12.53 10.69
CA LYS A 53 6.22 -12.33 10.80
C LYS A 53 7.00 -13.22 9.82
N ILE A 54 6.71 -14.52 9.75
CA ILE A 54 7.39 -15.44 8.82
C ILE A 54 7.18 -15.00 7.36
N LYS A 55 5.95 -14.61 6.98
CA LYS A 55 5.66 -14.10 5.64
C LYS A 55 6.49 -12.85 5.32
N PHE A 56 6.62 -11.93 6.29
CA PHE A 56 7.43 -10.75 6.12
C PHE A 56 8.94 -11.07 6.03
N LEU A 57 9.44 -12.00 6.84
CA LEU A 57 10.83 -12.46 6.76
C LEU A 57 11.15 -13.14 5.42
N ALA A 58 10.22 -13.95 4.90
CA ALA A 58 10.36 -14.55 3.57
C ALA A 58 10.42 -13.48 2.47
N TYR A 59 9.69 -12.38 2.63
CA TYR A 59 9.77 -11.23 1.74
C TYR A 59 11.13 -10.54 1.79
N LEU A 60 11.74 -10.36 2.97
CA LEU A 60 13.06 -9.75 3.13
C LEU A 60 14.21 -10.56 2.52
N ARG A 61 14.02 -11.88 2.36
CA ARG A 61 15.01 -12.75 1.71
C ARG A 61 15.08 -12.53 0.19
N LYS A 62 14.06 -11.89 -0.41
CA LYS A 62 13.98 -11.67 -1.86
C LYS A 62 14.90 -10.52 -2.29
N ARG A 63 16.10 -10.85 -2.75
CA ARG A 63 17.09 -9.89 -3.28
C ARG A 63 17.49 -10.22 -4.72
N CYS A 64 17.94 -9.21 -5.46
CA CYS A 64 18.60 -9.43 -6.75
C CYS A 64 20.00 -10.00 -6.49
N ASN A 65 20.38 -11.06 -7.21
CA ASN A 65 21.66 -11.77 -6.97
C ASN A 65 22.88 -10.95 -7.46
N VAL A 66 22.75 -10.27 -8.60
CA VAL A 66 23.83 -9.50 -9.23
C VAL A 66 24.10 -8.15 -8.54
N ASN A 67 23.05 -7.37 -8.25
CA ASN A 67 23.20 -6.13 -7.48
C ASN A 67 21.98 -5.93 -6.56
N PRO A 68 22.13 -6.14 -5.24
CA PRO A 68 21.05 -5.98 -4.29
C PRO A 68 20.40 -4.59 -4.29
N ALA A 69 21.16 -3.52 -4.63
CA ALA A 69 20.65 -2.15 -4.65
C ALA A 69 19.63 -1.89 -5.78
N ARG A 70 19.70 -2.66 -6.87
CA ARG A 70 18.71 -2.64 -7.97
C ARG A 70 17.51 -3.57 -7.71
N GLY A 71 17.55 -4.32 -6.61
CA GLY A 71 16.54 -5.31 -6.26
C GLY A 71 15.26 -4.73 -5.65
N PRO A 72 14.36 -5.61 -5.15
CA PRO A 72 13.13 -5.19 -4.50
C PRO A 72 13.39 -4.36 -3.24
N PHE A 73 12.82 -3.15 -3.17
CA PHE A 73 12.93 -2.32 -1.95
C PHE A 73 12.05 -2.83 -0.82
N HIS A 74 12.67 -3.18 0.32
CA HIS A 74 12.00 -3.62 1.54
C HIS A 74 11.74 -2.46 2.50
N PHE A 75 10.52 -1.93 2.49
CA PHE A 75 10.13 -0.89 3.44
C PHE A 75 9.85 -1.47 4.84
N ARG A 76 10.22 -0.71 5.88
CA ARG A 76 10.02 -1.07 7.29
C ARG A 76 8.85 -0.33 7.95
N ALA A 77 8.62 0.91 7.55
CA ALA A 77 7.54 1.72 8.10
C ALA A 77 6.14 1.19 7.70
N PRO A 78 5.16 1.17 8.61
CA PRO A 78 3.81 0.65 8.35
C PRO A 78 3.10 1.41 7.23
N SER A 79 3.27 2.73 7.15
CA SER A 79 2.77 3.57 6.06
C SER A 79 3.29 3.15 4.69
N ARG A 80 4.59 2.81 4.59
CA ARG A 80 5.22 2.36 3.34
C ARG A 80 4.87 0.92 3.00
N ILE A 81 4.60 0.07 3.99
CA ILE A 81 4.04 -1.27 3.79
C ILE A 81 2.63 -1.16 3.20
N PHE A 82 1.78 -0.29 3.74
CA PHE A 82 0.45 -0.02 3.20
C PHE A 82 0.51 0.58 1.79
N TYR A 83 1.39 1.55 1.54
CA TYR A 83 1.66 2.09 0.20
C TYR A 83 2.03 0.98 -0.80
N LYS A 84 2.87 0.02 -0.39
CA LYS A 84 3.26 -1.10 -1.25
C LYS A 84 2.09 -2.05 -1.52
N ALA A 85 1.17 -2.22 -0.56
CA ALA A 85 -0.05 -3.01 -0.73
C ALA A 85 -1.02 -2.37 -1.74
N VAL A 86 -1.23 -1.05 -1.66
CA VAL A 86 -2.05 -0.29 -2.62
C VAL A 86 -1.42 -0.28 -4.01
N ARG A 87 -0.11 0.01 -4.10
CA ARG A 87 0.63 0.02 -5.37
C ARG A 87 0.67 -1.35 -6.05
N GLY A 88 0.89 -2.42 -5.28
CA GLY A 88 0.95 -3.78 -5.81
C GLY A 88 -0.35 -4.26 -6.45
N LYS A 89 -1.50 -3.78 -5.94
CA LYS A 89 -2.84 -4.11 -6.46
C LYS A 89 -3.17 -3.35 -7.75
N GLN A 90 -2.75 -2.10 -7.89
CA GLN A 90 -3.30 -1.19 -8.91
C GLN A 90 -2.34 -0.82 -10.06
N PHE A 91 -1.02 -0.95 -9.89
CA PHE A 91 -0.09 -0.07 -10.61
C PHE A 91 0.86 -0.71 -11.62
N LYS A 92 0.71 -2.00 -11.96
CA LYS A 92 1.59 -2.63 -12.95
C LYS A 92 1.27 -2.30 -14.41
N LEU A 93 0.07 -1.81 -14.74
CA LEU A 93 -0.30 -1.46 -16.13
C LEU A 93 -0.57 0.04 -16.39
N PHE A 94 -1.04 0.84 -15.42
CA PHE A 94 -1.50 2.23 -15.65
C PHE A 94 -0.68 3.32 -14.92
N GLY A 95 0.37 2.93 -14.19
CA GLY A 95 0.93 3.71 -13.09
C GLY A 95 1.73 4.99 -13.38
N LYS A 96 2.01 5.35 -14.64
CA LYS A 96 2.77 6.59 -14.90
C LYS A 96 1.91 7.86 -14.89
N LEU A 97 0.58 7.73 -14.97
CA LEU A 97 -0.32 8.88 -15.13
C LEU A 97 -0.75 9.57 -13.82
N ILE A 98 -0.78 8.86 -12.69
CA ILE A 98 -1.36 9.39 -11.43
C ILE A 98 -0.34 10.15 -10.57
N HIS A 99 0.97 10.01 -10.86
CA HIS A 99 2.03 10.77 -10.16
C HIS A 99 2.44 12.07 -10.88
N ALA A 100 1.79 12.43 -12.01
CA ALA A 100 2.14 13.59 -12.84
C ALA A 100 1.26 14.84 -12.58
N THR A 101 0.48 14.86 -11.49
CA THR A 101 -0.33 16.00 -11.06
C THR A 101 -0.12 16.30 -9.59
#